data_AF-A0A965E8R8-F1
#
_entry.id   AF-A0A965E8R8-F1
#
_cell.length_a   1.000
_cell.length_b   1.000
_cell.length_c   1.000
_cell.angle_alpha   90.00
_cell.angle_beta   90.00
_cell.angle_gamma   90.00
#
_symmetry.space_group_name_H-M   'P 1'
#
loop_
_entity.id
_entity.type
_entity.pdbx_description
1 polymer ?
#
loop_
_entity_poly.entity_id
_entity_poly.type
_entity_poly.pdbx_seq_one_letter_code
_entity_poly.pdbx_strand_id
1 'polypeptide(L)'
;DLDGIAVTAGPGLVGTLLLGISTANALSLALDKPLYGVNHLAAHIAVDLLSDDREISPAIALLVSGGHSSILQVNDLTKDIKPLGRTLDDAAGEAFDKVARLLNLGFPGGPLIDRDAKDGRVDAINFPRGLNQAKDMAEHRFDFSFSGLKTAVSRYLIANPSYNRSDVSASFQEAVVDVLLDKAIKACTASGIQTLIIAGGVGANSRLRSLAASRCDQAGLELRSPVIKINEAEEKTASGLVIPDTAKEKPQEGTVVAVGPGRFDDGVRVPMDIKVGDVVLYSKYGGTEIKHGGEEYLVLSARDILAVIAK
;
A
#
# COMPACT_ATOMS: atom_id res chain seq x y z
N ASP A 1 -30.41 -2.20 -14.50
CA ASP A 1 -29.64 -3.34 -15.08
C ASP A 1 -28.70 -3.97 -14.04
N LEU A 2 -29.20 -4.31 -12.85
CA LEU A 2 -28.41 -4.98 -11.80
C LEU A 2 -28.89 -6.42 -11.68
N ASP A 3 -27.99 -7.39 -11.85
CA ASP A 3 -28.31 -8.82 -11.86
C ASP A 3 -27.89 -9.56 -10.58
N GLY A 4 -27.04 -8.96 -9.74
CA GLY A 4 -26.58 -9.57 -8.50
C GLY A 4 -25.76 -8.60 -7.65
N ILE A 5 -25.53 -9.00 -6.40
CA ILE A 5 -24.75 -8.23 -5.41
C ILE A 5 -23.61 -9.11 -4.93
N ALA A 6 -22.39 -8.58 -4.90
CA ALA A 6 -21.22 -9.26 -4.36
C ALA A 6 -20.70 -8.49 -3.15
N VAL A 7 -20.30 -9.20 -2.09
CA VAL A 7 -19.76 -8.61 -0.87
C VAL A 7 -18.59 -9.43 -0.35
N THR A 8 -17.57 -8.77 0.19
CA THR A 8 -16.47 -9.47 0.85
C THR A 8 -16.99 -10.22 2.09
N ALA A 9 -16.90 -11.54 2.07
CA ALA A 9 -17.31 -12.42 3.18
C ALA A 9 -16.15 -12.70 4.17
N GLY A 10 -14.92 -12.39 3.78
CA GLY A 10 -13.73 -12.51 4.62
C GLY A 10 -12.51 -13.04 3.85
N PRO A 11 -11.33 -13.13 4.49
CA PRO A 11 -11.05 -12.66 5.85
C PRO A 11 -10.99 -11.13 5.95
N GLY A 12 -11.04 -10.60 7.17
CA GLY A 12 -11.06 -9.17 7.46
C GLY A 12 -11.52 -8.90 8.90
N LEU A 13 -11.51 -7.63 9.31
CA LEU A 13 -12.03 -7.24 10.62
C LEU A 13 -13.53 -7.55 10.70
N VAL A 14 -13.92 -8.36 11.69
CA VAL A 14 -15.30 -8.84 11.85
C VAL A 14 -16.32 -7.69 11.87
N GLY A 15 -16.01 -6.58 12.55
CA GLY A 15 -16.89 -5.41 12.59
C GLY A 15 -17.12 -4.78 11.21
N THR A 16 -16.06 -4.60 10.42
CA THR A 16 -16.15 -4.04 9.07
C THR A 16 -16.84 -5.00 8.11
N LEU A 17 -16.55 -6.30 8.22
CA LEU A 17 -17.22 -7.34 7.42
C LEU A 17 -18.71 -7.39 7.71
N LEU A 18 -19.11 -7.36 8.98
CA LEU A 18 -20.52 -7.35 9.37
C LEU A 18 -21.27 -6.17 8.75
N LEU A 19 -20.69 -4.97 8.79
CA LEU A 19 -21.30 -3.80 8.15
C LEU A 19 -21.53 -4.02 6.64
N GLY A 20 -20.51 -4.50 5.93
CA GLY A 20 -20.61 -4.78 4.49
C GLY A 20 -21.65 -5.86 4.19
N ILE A 21 -21.58 -6.99 4.89
CA ILE A 21 -22.46 -8.15 4.71
C ILE A 21 -23.92 -7.78 5.05
N SER A 22 -24.16 -7.07 6.15
CA SER A 22 -25.51 -6.62 6.53
C SER A 22 -26.10 -5.67 5.49
N THR A 23 -25.29 -4.73 4.98
CA THR A 23 -25.72 -3.80 3.93
C THR A 23 -26.05 -4.52 2.63
N ALA A 24 -25.17 -5.44 2.20
CA ALA A 24 -25.37 -6.21 0.98
C ALA A 24 -26.58 -7.16 1.07
N ASN A 25 -26.80 -7.78 2.24
CA ASN A 25 -28.01 -8.57 2.51
C ASN A 25 -29.28 -7.72 2.40
N ALA A 26 -29.30 -6.53 3.02
CA ALA A 26 -30.45 -5.64 2.96
C ALA A 26 -30.77 -5.22 1.51
N LEU A 27 -29.74 -4.89 0.73
CA LEU A 27 -29.90 -4.55 -0.70
C LEU A 27 -30.38 -5.75 -1.53
N SER A 28 -29.84 -6.93 -1.28
CA SER A 28 -30.23 -8.17 -1.99
C SER A 28 -31.71 -8.47 -1.78
N LEU A 29 -32.18 -8.35 -0.53
CA LEU A 29 -33.57 -8.54 -0.18
C LEU A 29 -34.47 -7.46 -0.81
N ALA A 30 -34.06 -6.19 -0.77
CA ALA A 30 -34.85 -5.08 -1.28
C ALA A 30 -35.00 -5.09 -2.81
N LEU A 31 -33.98 -5.56 -3.52
CA LEU A 31 -33.92 -5.56 -4.99
C LEU A 31 -34.32 -6.91 -5.61
N ASP A 32 -34.58 -7.93 -4.79
CA ASP A 32 -34.80 -9.32 -5.19
C ASP A 32 -33.70 -9.82 -6.14
N LYS A 33 -32.45 -9.66 -5.69
CA LYS A 33 -31.24 -10.04 -6.46
C LYS A 33 -30.37 -11.02 -5.67
N PRO A 34 -29.71 -11.98 -6.36
CA PRO A 34 -28.81 -12.92 -5.71
C PRO A 34 -27.64 -12.20 -5.02
N LEU A 35 -27.25 -12.72 -3.86
CA LEU A 35 -26.09 -12.25 -3.09
C LEU A 35 -24.96 -13.28 -3.13
N TYR A 36 -23.75 -12.82 -3.43
CA TYR A 36 -22.54 -13.62 -3.50
C TYR A 36 -21.53 -13.16 -2.45
N GLY A 37 -21.14 -14.06 -1.57
CA GLY A 37 -20.03 -13.88 -0.65
C GLY A 37 -18.70 -14.12 -1.36
N VAL A 38 -17.83 -13.12 -1.39
CA VAL A 38 -16.53 -13.17 -2.07
C VAL A 38 -15.42 -13.27 -1.05
N ASN A 39 -14.51 -14.23 -1.25
CA ASN A 39 -13.29 -14.30 -0.44
C ASN A 39 -12.35 -13.14 -0.80
N HIS A 40 -11.95 -12.36 0.20
CA HIS A 40 -11.09 -11.19 0.05
C HIS A 40 -9.74 -11.51 -0.61
N LEU A 41 -9.12 -12.63 -0.22
CA LEU A 41 -7.83 -13.04 -0.77
C LEU A 41 -7.99 -13.50 -2.22
N ALA A 42 -9.04 -14.28 -2.51
CA ALA A 42 -9.37 -14.70 -3.87
C ALA A 42 -9.64 -13.50 -4.78
N ALA A 43 -10.36 -12.48 -4.28
CA ALA A 43 -10.62 -11.26 -5.03
C ALA A 43 -9.34 -10.52 -5.41
N HIS A 44 -8.35 -10.45 -4.51
CA HIS A 44 -7.05 -9.85 -4.80
C HIS A 44 -6.30 -10.57 -5.92
N ILE A 45 -6.43 -11.89 -6.01
CA ILE A 45 -5.82 -12.70 -7.08
C ILE A 45 -6.60 -12.55 -8.38
N ALA A 46 -7.93 -12.52 -8.30
CA ALA A 46 -8.82 -12.39 -9.46
C ALA A 46 -8.63 -11.09 -10.25
N VAL A 47 -8.04 -10.04 -9.65
CA VAL A 47 -7.68 -8.80 -10.38
C VAL A 47 -6.75 -9.09 -11.56
N ASP A 48 -5.90 -10.11 -11.46
CA ASP A 48 -5.05 -10.56 -12.57
C ASP A 48 -5.86 -10.90 -13.83
N LEU A 49 -7.03 -11.54 -13.66
CA LEU A 49 -7.91 -11.95 -14.75
C LEU A 49 -8.68 -10.79 -15.40
N LEU A 50 -8.70 -9.60 -14.78
CA LEU A 50 -9.37 -8.44 -15.38
C LEU A 50 -8.54 -7.78 -16.48
N SER A 51 -7.24 -8.09 -16.53
CA SER A 51 -6.30 -7.45 -17.44
C SER A 51 -6.09 -8.22 -18.74
N ASP A 52 -6.56 -9.47 -18.83
CA ASP A 52 -6.43 -10.35 -19.99
C ASP A 52 -7.51 -11.45 -20.03
N ASP A 53 -7.91 -11.88 -21.23
CA ASP A 53 -8.81 -13.03 -21.48
C ASP A 53 -8.13 -14.40 -21.18
N ARG A 54 -7.18 -14.46 -20.23
CA ARG A 54 -6.40 -15.66 -19.92
C ARG A 54 -7.21 -16.64 -19.06
N GLU A 55 -7.05 -17.93 -19.35
CA GLU A 55 -7.59 -18.99 -18.49
C GLU A 55 -6.89 -19.04 -17.13
N ILE A 56 -7.64 -19.49 -16.11
CA ILE A 56 -7.14 -19.67 -14.75
C ILE A 56 -6.20 -20.88 -14.74
N SER A 57 -4.89 -20.62 -14.83
CA SER A 57 -3.84 -21.61 -14.55
C SER A 57 -3.53 -21.64 -13.06
N PRO A 58 -3.16 -22.81 -12.48
CA PRO A 58 -2.66 -22.86 -11.11
C PRO A 58 -1.52 -21.86 -10.90
N ALA A 59 -1.60 -21.11 -9.81
CA ALA A 59 -0.64 -20.06 -9.48
C ALA A 59 -0.27 -20.07 -8.00
N ILE A 60 0.95 -19.66 -7.70
CA ILE A 60 1.33 -19.27 -6.35
C ILE A 60 1.03 -17.77 -6.21
N ALA A 61 0.22 -17.41 -5.23
CA ALA A 61 -0.11 -16.02 -4.92
C ALA A 61 0.64 -15.57 -3.67
N LEU A 62 1.51 -14.57 -3.84
CA LEU A 62 2.09 -13.80 -2.75
C LEU A 62 1.16 -12.61 -2.45
N LEU A 63 0.39 -12.72 -1.38
CA LEU A 63 -0.49 -11.65 -0.92
C LEU A 63 0.19 -10.84 0.18
N VAL A 64 0.50 -9.58 -0.12
CA VAL A 64 1.20 -8.65 0.77
C VAL A 64 0.46 -7.32 0.86
N SER A 65 -0.35 -7.17 1.91
CA SER A 65 -1.11 -5.95 2.22
C SER A 65 -0.63 -5.32 3.53
N GLY A 66 -1.35 -4.29 4.01
CA GLY A 66 -1.11 -3.70 5.33
C GLY A 66 -1.16 -4.73 6.46
N GLY A 67 -2.17 -5.61 6.44
CA GLY A 67 -2.42 -6.59 7.52
C GLY A 67 -2.26 -8.05 7.12
N HIS A 68 -1.87 -8.35 5.88
CA HIS A 68 -1.68 -9.73 5.41
C HIS A 68 -0.32 -9.90 4.77
N SER A 69 0.34 -11.01 5.08
CA SER A 69 1.50 -11.51 4.35
C SER A 69 1.37 -13.01 4.31
N SER A 70 1.01 -13.55 3.14
CA SER A 70 0.71 -14.97 2.98
C SER A 70 1.07 -15.46 1.60
N ILE A 71 1.48 -16.74 1.53
CA ILE A 71 1.66 -17.49 0.30
C ILE A 71 0.49 -18.46 0.18
N LEU A 72 -0.24 -18.36 -0.92
CA LEU A 72 -1.37 -19.23 -1.23
C LEU A 72 -1.07 -19.99 -2.52
N GLN A 73 -1.41 -21.27 -2.57
CA GLN A 73 -1.52 -21.99 -3.83
C GLN A 73 -2.97 -21.91 -4.30
N VAL A 74 -3.16 -21.41 -5.51
CA VAL A 74 -4.47 -21.16 -6.12
C VAL A 74 -4.58 -22.10 -7.30
N ASN A 75 -5.36 -23.18 -7.15
CA ASN A 75 -5.66 -24.08 -8.27
C ASN A 75 -7.00 -23.70 -8.93
N ASP A 76 -7.93 -23.16 -8.15
CA ASP A 76 -9.22 -22.63 -8.59
C ASP A 76 -9.62 -21.46 -7.68
N LEU A 77 -9.89 -20.28 -8.24
CA LEU A 77 -10.21 -19.06 -7.49
C LEU A 77 -11.49 -19.15 -6.65
N THR A 78 -12.39 -20.08 -6.99
CA THR A 78 -13.69 -20.24 -6.34
C THR A 78 -13.72 -21.37 -5.34
N LYS A 79 -12.87 -22.40 -5.51
CA LYS A 79 -13.00 -23.66 -4.76
C LYS A 79 -11.71 -24.20 -4.14
N ASP A 80 -10.54 -23.94 -4.73
CA ASP A 80 -9.29 -24.58 -4.30
C ASP A 80 -8.17 -23.56 -4.12
N ILE A 81 -8.15 -22.97 -2.93
CA ILE A 81 -7.11 -22.07 -2.45
C ILE A 81 -6.51 -22.69 -1.18
N LYS A 82 -5.24 -23.09 -1.27
CA LYS A 82 -4.51 -23.74 -0.17
C LYS A 82 -3.52 -22.74 0.45
N PRO A 83 -3.64 -22.43 1.75
CA PRO A 83 -2.63 -21.63 2.43
C PRO A 83 -1.34 -22.45 2.58
N LEU A 84 -0.23 -21.92 2.09
CA LEU A 84 1.10 -22.55 2.20
C LEU A 84 1.92 -21.96 3.33
N GLY A 85 1.78 -20.65 3.58
CA GLY A 85 2.48 -19.96 4.66
C GLY A 85 1.90 -18.58 4.93
N ARG A 86 2.13 -18.07 6.13
CA ARG A 86 1.66 -16.75 6.57
C ARG A 86 2.64 -16.08 7.51
N THR A 87 2.47 -14.79 7.73
CA THR A 87 3.17 -14.13 8.84
C THR A 87 2.74 -14.71 10.18
N LEU A 88 3.71 -14.96 11.06
CA LEU A 88 3.50 -15.36 12.44
C LEU A 88 3.37 -14.16 13.38
N ASP A 89 3.75 -12.96 12.91
CA ASP A 89 3.70 -11.72 13.66
C ASP A 89 3.18 -10.54 12.82
N ASP A 90 3.97 -9.47 12.64
CA ASP A 90 3.63 -8.30 11.85
C ASP A 90 3.49 -8.69 10.37
N ALA A 91 2.53 -8.12 9.65
CA ALA A 91 2.53 -8.17 8.20
C ALA A 91 3.62 -7.26 7.61
N ALA A 92 4.02 -7.50 6.37
CA ALA A 92 5.03 -6.69 5.69
C ALA A 92 4.61 -5.21 5.64
N GLY A 93 3.36 -4.91 5.27
CA GLY A 93 2.86 -3.54 5.22
C GLY A 93 2.88 -2.85 6.58
N GLU A 94 2.47 -3.55 7.64
CA GLU A 94 2.57 -3.06 9.01
C GLU A 94 4.03 -2.81 9.44
N ALA A 95 4.97 -3.67 9.02
CA ALA A 95 6.39 -3.44 9.27
C ALA A 95 6.88 -2.16 8.57
N PHE A 96 6.48 -1.91 7.32
CA PHE A 96 6.76 -0.64 6.63
C PHE A 96 6.19 0.55 7.40
N ASP A 97 4.94 0.48 7.87
CA ASP A 97 4.31 1.57 8.62
C ASP A 97 5.03 1.86 9.95
N LYS A 98 5.43 0.80 10.68
CA LYS A 98 6.16 0.94 11.95
C LYS A 98 7.55 1.52 11.73
N VAL A 99 8.28 1.08 10.71
CA VAL A 99 9.62 1.61 10.40
C VAL A 99 9.54 3.05 9.89
N ALA A 100 8.55 3.39 9.06
CA ALA A 100 8.35 4.76 8.59
C ALA A 100 8.12 5.73 9.77
N ARG A 101 7.38 5.29 10.80
CA ARG A 101 7.22 6.05 12.05
C ARG A 101 8.54 6.21 12.81
N LEU A 102 9.37 5.17 12.90
CA LEU A 102 10.69 5.25 13.55
C LEU A 102 11.63 6.23 12.83
N LEU A 103 11.50 6.36 11.51
CA LEU A 103 12.29 7.26 10.67
C LEU A 103 11.66 8.67 10.52
N ASN A 104 10.55 8.94 11.21
CA ASN A 104 9.77 10.19 11.10
C ASN A 104 9.33 10.53 9.66
N LEU A 105 9.01 9.53 8.86
CA LEU A 105 8.53 9.71 7.48
C LEU A 105 7.02 9.98 7.40
N GLY A 106 6.23 9.42 8.32
CA GLY A 106 4.76 9.56 8.36
C GLY A 106 4.01 8.27 8.04
N PHE A 107 2.76 8.41 7.55
CA PHE A 107 1.86 7.32 7.17
C PHE A 107 1.07 7.70 5.90
N PRO A 108 0.79 6.78 4.97
CA PRO A 108 1.17 5.35 4.95
C PRO A 108 2.66 5.15 4.66
N GLY A 109 3.30 4.24 5.41
CA GLY A 109 4.75 4.08 5.44
C GLY A 109 5.35 3.40 4.21
N GLY A 110 4.60 2.50 3.56
CA GLY A 110 5.07 1.78 2.38
C GLY A 110 5.58 2.69 1.24
N PRO A 111 4.74 3.58 0.68
CA PRO A 111 5.17 4.52 -0.37
C PRO A 111 6.27 5.49 0.06
N LEU A 112 6.27 5.90 1.34
CA LEU A 112 7.23 6.84 1.87
C LEU A 112 8.63 6.23 1.99
N ILE A 113 8.73 5.00 2.51
CA ILE A 113 9.98 4.23 2.52
C ILE A 113 10.44 3.94 1.09
N ASP A 114 9.53 3.58 0.18
CA ASP A 114 9.89 3.30 -1.22
C ASP A 114 10.47 4.52 -1.95
N ARG A 115 10.00 5.72 -1.62
CA ARG A 115 10.59 6.95 -2.14
C ARG A 115 11.93 7.25 -1.50
N ASP A 116 12.04 7.17 -0.17
CA ASP A 116 13.25 7.50 0.60
C ASP A 116 14.40 6.53 0.33
N ALA A 117 14.08 5.26 0.06
CA ALA A 117 15.04 4.20 -0.26
C ALA A 117 15.79 4.42 -1.59
N LYS A 118 15.25 5.21 -2.52
CA LYS A 118 15.88 5.46 -3.83
C LYS A 118 17.21 6.22 -3.72
N ASP A 119 17.34 7.03 -2.67
CA ASP A 119 18.54 7.82 -2.40
C ASP A 119 19.52 7.08 -1.46
N GLY A 120 19.21 5.84 -1.09
CA GLY A 120 19.98 5.02 -0.15
C GLY A 120 20.71 3.86 -0.82
N ARG A 121 21.69 3.30 -0.12
CA ARG A 121 22.40 2.08 -0.52
C ARG A 121 21.77 0.86 0.15
N VAL A 122 21.36 -0.10 -0.67
CA VAL A 122 20.70 -1.33 -0.22
C VAL A 122 21.59 -2.20 0.70
N ASP A 123 22.91 -2.14 0.52
CA ASP A 123 23.93 -2.93 1.22
C ASP A 123 24.59 -2.20 2.40
N ALA A 124 24.15 -0.98 2.72
CA ALA A 124 24.73 -0.20 3.82
C ALA A 124 24.57 -0.87 5.19
N ILE A 125 23.44 -1.54 5.43
CA ILE A 125 23.11 -2.15 6.71
C ILE A 125 22.60 -3.57 6.52
N ASN A 126 23.25 -4.53 7.19
CA ASN A 126 22.84 -5.93 7.12
C ASN A 126 21.75 -6.25 8.16
N PHE A 127 20.51 -5.91 7.83
CA PHE A 127 19.36 -6.26 8.68
C PHE A 127 19.01 -7.76 8.64
N PRO A 128 18.45 -8.34 9.71
CA PRO A 128 18.14 -9.76 9.74
C PRO A 128 16.98 -10.11 8.80
N ARG A 129 17.08 -11.28 8.14
CA ARG A 129 15.99 -11.88 7.36
C ARG A 129 15.30 -12.93 8.23
N GLY A 130 14.08 -12.64 8.68
CA GLY A 130 13.35 -13.48 9.63
C GLY A 130 12.95 -14.85 9.06
N LEU A 131 13.02 -15.90 9.89
CA LEU A 131 12.67 -17.29 9.54
C LEU A 131 13.35 -17.81 8.27
N ASN A 132 14.62 -17.43 8.03
CA ASN A 132 15.40 -17.86 6.87
C ASN A 132 16.56 -18.80 7.25
N GLN A 133 16.68 -19.20 8.51
CA GLN A 133 17.71 -20.18 8.93
C GLN A 133 17.28 -21.61 8.62
N ALA A 134 18.24 -22.52 8.43
CA ALA A 134 17.97 -23.91 8.05
C ALA A 134 17.01 -24.64 9.02
N LYS A 135 17.09 -24.34 10.32
CA LYS A 135 16.18 -24.89 11.34
C LYS A 135 14.75 -24.37 11.16
N ASP A 136 14.59 -23.08 10.93
CA ASP A 136 13.28 -22.45 10.73
C ASP A 136 12.63 -22.97 9.44
N MET A 137 13.42 -23.19 8.38
CA MET A 137 12.90 -23.67 7.10
C MET A 137 12.35 -25.11 7.14
N ALA A 138 12.64 -25.89 8.20
CA ALA A 138 12.08 -27.22 8.39
C ALA A 138 10.64 -27.19 8.92
N GLU A 139 10.31 -26.23 9.80
CA GLU A 139 9.00 -26.11 10.45
C GLU A 139 8.15 -24.98 9.87
N HIS A 140 8.79 -23.93 9.36
CA HIS A 140 8.20 -22.65 8.94
C HIS A 140 8.65 -22.27 7.52
N ARG A 141 8.72 -23.26 6.63
CA ARG A 141 9.30 -23.17 5.28
C ARG A 141 8.79 -21.97 4.46
N PHE A 142 7.52 -21.62 4.60
CA PHE A 142 6.86 -20.55 3.84
C PHE A 142 6.26 -19.46 4.73
N ASP A 143 6.46 -19.53 6.04
CA ASP A 143 5.94 -18.53 6.98
C ASP A 143 6.84 -17.30 7.07
N PHE A 144 6.30 -16.17 7.49
CA PHE A 144 7.04 -14.89 7.61
C PHE A 144 7.14 -14.42 9.07
N SER A 145 8.17 -13.59 9.34
CA SER A 145 8.31 -12.87 10.60
C SER A 145 9.07 -11.56 10.34
N PHE A 146 8.44 -10.43 10.69
CA PHE A 146 8.98 -9.09 10.50
C PHE A 146 9.16 -8.32 11.82
N SER A 147 8.64 -8.84 12.95
CA SER A 147 8.78 -8.20 14.26
C SER A 147 10.25 -8.05 14.72
N GLY A 148 11.07 -9.09 14.46
CA GLY A 148 12.51 -9.07 14.74
C GLY A 148 13.26 -8.03 13.90
N LEU A 149 12.84 -7.83 12.65
CA LEU A 149 13.41 -6.85 11.74
C LEU A 149 13.15 -5.42 12.23
N LYS A 150 11.91 -5.10 12.63
CA LYS A 150 11.57 -3.81 13.27
C LYS A 150 12.45 -3.54 14.50
N THR A 151 12.65 -4.55 15.34
CA THR A 151 13.48 -4.42 16.55
C THR A 151 14.95 -4.16 16.20
N ALA A 152 15.47 -4.82 15.17
CA ALA A 152 16.81 -4.58 14.67
C ALA A 152 17.00 -3.17 14.13
N VAL A 153 16.02 -2.63 13.37
CA VAL A 153 16.03 -1.23 12.92
C VAL A 153 16.05 -0.28 14.11
N SER A 154 15.12 -0.43 15.06
CA SER A 154 15.06 0.42 16.26
C SER A 154 16.39 0.43 17.04
N ARG A 155 17.01 -0.74 17.25
CA ARG A 155 18.33 -0.85 17.90
C ARG A 155 19.44 -0.17 17.10
N TYR A 156 19.44 -0.30 15.78
CA TYR A 156 20.42 0.34 14.91
C TYR A 156 20.34 1.87 15.01
N LEU A 157 19.13 2.44 15.01
CA LEU A 157 18.92 3.89 15.12
C LEU A 157 19.41 4.44 16.47
N ILE A 158 19.20 3.70 17.57
CA ILE A 158 19.69 4.08 18.90
C ILE A 158 21.22 4.03 18.95
N ALA A 159 21.83 2.99 18.36
CA ALA A 159 23.27 2.81 18.37
C ALA A 159 24.02 3.80 17.45
N ASN A 160 23.34 4.35 16.44
CA ASN A 160 23.94 5.23 15.44
C ASN A 160 23.14 6.52 15.28
N PRO A 161 23.25 7.51 16.19
CA PRO A 161 22.46 8.74 16.12
C PRO A 161 22.62 9.56 14.84
N SER A 162 23.74 9.40 14.13
CA SER A 162 24.06 10.06 12.85
C SER A 162 23.86 9.14 11.65
N TYR A 163 22.85 8.27 11.69
CA TYR A 163 22.52 7.37 10.59
C TYR A 163 22.08 8.15 9.33
N ASN A 164 22.38 7.60 8.15
CA ASN A 164 21.75 8.06 6.91
C ASN A 164 20.37 7.40 6.81
N ARG A 165 19.31 8.22 6.81
CA ARG A 165 17.92 7.76 6.79
C ARG A 165 17.61 6.92 5.54
N SER A 166 18.06 7.36 4.38
CA SER A 166 17.84 6.67 3.11
C SER A 166 18.53 5.32 3.06
N ASP A 167 19.75 5.20 3.63
CA ASP A 167 20.44 3.90 3.77
C ASP A 167 19.64 2.94 4.67
N VAL A 168 19.04 3.43 5.77
CA VAL A 168 18.16 2.61 6.61
C VAL A 168 16.92 2.16 5.86
N SER A 169 16.25 3.07 5.15
CA SER A 169 15.07 2.77 4.33
C SER A 169 15.38 1.73 3.25
N ALA A 170 16.50 1.89 2.53
CA ALA A 170 16.93 0.99 1.47
C ALA A 170 17.28 -0.41 2.00
N SER A 171 18.12 -0.50 3.02
CA SER A 171 18.50 -1.78 3.61
C SER A 171 17.33 -2.50 4.29
N PHE A 172 16.41 -1.78 4.93
CA PHE A 172 15.20 -2.37 5.50
C PHE A 172 14.28 -2.91 4.40
N GLN A 173 14.02 -2.11 3.37
CA GLN A 173 13.20 -2.52 2.23
C GLN A 173 13.78 -3.77 1.56
N GLU A 174 15.11 -3.80 1.35
CA GLU A 174 15.79 -4.95 0.79
C GLU A 174 15.57 -6.21 1.63
N ALA A 175 15.71 -6.13 2.95
CA ALA A 175 15.49 -7.27 3.84
C ALA A 175 14.06 -7.83 3.78
N VAL A 176 13.04 -6.95 3.70
CA VAL A 176 11.64 -7.38 3.56
C VAL A 176 11.40 -8.05 2.21
N VAL A 177 11.78 -7.37 1.12
CA VAL A 177 11.57 -7.84 -0.25
C VAL A 177 12.27 -9.18 -0.50
N ASP A 178 13.48 -9.33 0.02
CA ASP A 178 14.29 -10.54 -0.14
C ASP A 178 13.60 -11.76 0.49
N VAL A 179 13.09 -11.63 1.72
CA VAL A 179 12.35 -12.71 2.41
C VAL A 179 11.07 -13.08 1.67
N LEU A 180 10.31 -12.08 1.21
CA LEU A 180 9.05 -12.29 0.51
C LEU A 180 9.26 -13.09 -0.79
N LEU A 181 10.24 -12.69 -1.61
CA LEU A 181 10.51 -13.32 -2.89
C LEU A 181 11.16 -14.69 -2.75
N ASP A 182 12.13 -14.85 -1.84
CA ASP A 182 12.79 -16.14 -1.60
C ASP A 182 11.76 -17.22 -1.25
N LYS A 183 10.82 -16.93 -0.33
CA LYS A 183 9.78 -17.88 0.07
C LYS A 183 8.74 -18.13 -1.02
N ALA A 184 8.34 -17.09 -1.75
CA ALA A 184 7.40 -17.24 -2.86
C ALA A 184 7.96 -18.10 -4.00
N ILE A 185 9.22 -17.89 -4.39
CA ILE A 185 9.91 -18.67 -5.42
C ILE A 185 10.14 -20.12 -4.95
N LYS A 186 10.50 -20.32 -3.69
CA LYS A 186 10.59 -21.67 -3.10
C LYS A 186 9.24 -22.40 -3.11
N ALA A 187 8.13 -21.70 -2.89
CA ALA A 187 6.79 -22.29 -3.00
C ALA A 187 6.44 -22.68 -4.44
N CYS A 188 6.80 -21.85 -5.44
CA CYS A 188 6.67 -22.20 -6.87
C CYS A 188 7.47 -23.47 -7.19
N THR A 189 8.74 -23.49 -6.79
CA THR A 189 9.66 -24.62 -7.04
C THR A 189 9.17 -25.90 -6.37
N ALA A 190 8.67 -25.82 -5.13
CA ALA A 190 8.22 -26.98 -4.37
C ALA A 190 6.89 -27.57 -4.88
N SER A 191 6.01 -26.73 -5.44
CA SER A 191 4.73 -27.15 -6.00
C SER A 191 4.80 -27.54 -7.47
N GLY A 192 5.86 -27.15 -8.17
CA GLY A 192 5.98 -27.28 -9.63
C GLY A 192 5.16 -26.27 -10.43
N ILE A 193 4.55 -25.30 -9.76
CA ILE A 193 3.76 -24.24 -10.39
C ILE A 193 4.69 -23.15 -10.91
N GLN A 194 4.53 -22.79 -12.18
CA GLN A 194 5.41 -21.83 -12.87
C GLN A 194 4.93 -20.38 -12.79
N THR A 195 3.71 -20.13 -12.32
CA THR A 195 3.13 -18.78 -12.25
C THR A 195 3.20 -18.23 -10.82
N LEU A 196 3.80 -17.06 -10.66
CA LEU A 196 3.80 -16.28 -9.41
C LEU A 196 2.93 -15.03 -9.60
N ILE A 197 1.88 -14.89 -8.78
CA ILE A 197 1.05 -13.69 -8.71
C ILE A 197 1.45 -12.89 -7.47
N ILE A 198 1.76 -11.59 -7.62
CA ILE A 198 1.98 -10.68 -6.48
C ILE A 198 0.78 -9.73 -6.36
N ALA A 199 0.09 -9.79 -5.22
CA ALA A 199 -1.11 -8.99 -4.95
C ALA A 199 -1.02 -8.26 -3.60
N GLY A 200 -1.84 -7.22 -3.45
CA GLY A 200 -1.91 -6.38 -2.24
C GLY A 200 -1.08 -5.10 -2.33
N GLY A 201 -1.29 -4.19 -1.37
CA GLY A 201 -0.72 -2.83 -1.42
C GLY A 201 0.81 -2.77 -1.41
N VAL A 202 1.48 -3.73 -0.76
CA VAL A 202 2.95 -3.82 -0.79
C VAL A 202 3.45 -4.29 -2.16
N GLY A 203 2.60 -4.95 -2.97
CA GLY A 203 2.88 -5.30 -4.36
C GLY A 203 3.17 -4.09 -5.26
N ALA A 204 2.76 -2.88 -4.86
CA ALA A 204 3.07 -1.65 -5.58
C ALA A 204 4.52 -1.16 -5.34
N ASN A 205 5.23 -1.73 -4.36
CA ASN A 205 6.59 -1.33 -4.02
C ASN A 205 7.55 -1.51 -5.21
N SER A 206 8.25 -0.44 -5.59
CA SER A 206 9.08 -0.42 -6.79
C SER A 206 10.22 -1.42 -6.75
N ARG A 207 10.86 -1.58 -5.57
CA ARG A 207 11.94 -2.54 -5.36
C ARG A 207 11.43 -3.98 -5.45
N LEU A 208 10.32 -4.30 -4.79
CA LEU A 208 9.67 -5.62 -4.87
C LEU A 208 9.41 -6.01 -6.32
N ARG A 209 8.80 -5.11 -7.12
CA ARG A 209 8.49 -5.38 -8.52
C ARG A 209 9.75 -5.60 -9.36
N SER A 210 10.75 -4.74 -9.21
CA SER A 210 12.01 -4.86 -9.95
C SER A 210 12.74 -6.18 -9.67
N LEU A 211 12.80 -6.57 -8.38
CA LEU A 211 13.50 -7.78 -7.96
C LEU A 211 12.68 -9.04 -8.25
N ALA A 212 11.35 -8.96 -8.18
CA ALA A 212 10.46 -10.03 -8.59
C ALA A 212 10.66 -10.37 -10.07
N ALA A 213 10.66 -9.37 -10.95
CA ALA A 213 10.88 -9.59 -12.39
C ALA A 213 12.21 -10.30 -12.64
N SER A 214 13.30 -9.76 -12.08
CA SER A 214 14.62 -10.36 -12.26
C SER A 214 14.73 -11.78 -11.70
N ARG A 215 14.16 -12.08 -10.53
CA ARG A 215 14.29 -13.40 -9.89
C ARG A 215 13.35 -14.43 -10.50
N CYS A 216 12.15 -14.03 -10.93
CA CYS A 216 11.24 -14.90 -11.68
C CYS A 216 11.85 -15.30 -13.02
N ASP A 217 12.42 -14.34 -13.77
CA ASP A 217 13.10 -14.63 -15.04
C ASP A 217 14.24 -15.65 -14.86
N GLN A 218 15.07 -15.47 -13.81
CA GLN A 218 16.15 -16.40 -13.49
C GLN A 218 15.66 -17.79 -13.08
N ALA A 219 14.50 -17.87 -12.43
CA ALA A 219 13.89 -19.13 -12.00
C ALA A 219 13.01 -19.78 -13.10
N GLY A 220 12.85 -19.15 -14.26
CA GLY A 220 11.95 -19.61 -15.32
C GLY A 220 10.48 -19.56 -14.92
N LEU A 221 10.10 -18.60 -14.08
CA LEU A 221 8.73 -18.39 -13.59
C LEU A 221 8.06 -17.25 -14.33
N GLU A 222 6.77 -17.41 -14.64
CA GLU A 222 5.92 -16.32 -15.12
C GLU A 222 5.51 -15.43 -13.94
N LEU A 223 5.97 -14.18 -13.94
CA LEU A 223 5.52 -13.18 -12.98
C LEU A 223 4.26 -12.49 -13.48
N ARG A 224 3.22 -12.49 -12.65
CA ARG A 224 2.00 -11.74 -12.84
C ARG A 224 1.81 -10.74 -11.69
N SER A 225 1.62 -9.48 -12.04
CA SER A 225 1.40 -8.42 -11.07
C SER A 225 0.34 -7.48 -11.65
N PRO A 226 -0.90 -7.50 -11.13
CA PRO A 226 -1.95 -6.62 -11.63
C PRO A 226 -1.51 -5.16 -11.48
N VAL A 227 -1.33 -4.49 -12.61
CA VAL A 227 -0.96 -3.07 -12.65
C VAL A 227 -2.21 -2.26 -12.40
N ILE A 228 -2.44 -1.88 -11.14
CA ILE A 228 -3.51 -0.93 -10.83
C ILE A 228 -3.00 0.46 -11.20
N LYS A 229 -3.47 0.97 -12.34
CA LYS A 229 -3.41 2.41 -12.62
C LYS A 229 -4.37 3.08 -11.63
N ILE A 230 -3.83 3.84 -10.68
CA ILE A 230 -4.64 4.72 -9.83
C ILE A 230 -5.13 5.83 -10.74
N ASN A 231 -6.27 5.61 -11.40
CA ASN A 231 -7.01 6.69 -12.00
C ASN A 231 -7.63 7.51 -10.87
N GLU A 232 -7.78 8.82 -11.07
CA GLU A 232 -8.65 9.63 -10.21
C GLU A 232 -9.97 8.89 -10.07
N ALA A 233 -10.39 8.65 -8.83
CA ALA A 233 -11.61 7.89 -8.57
C ALA A 233 -12.79 8.58 -9.26
N GLU A 234 -13.31 7.98 -10.33
CA GLU A 234 -14.57 8.38 -10.94
C GLU A 234 -15.65 8.34 -9.86
N GLU A 235 -16.45 9.40 -9.77
CA GLU A 235 -17.51 9.54 -8.75
C GLU A 235 -18.60 8.45 -8.87
N LYS A 236 -18.72 7.87 -10.06
CA LYS A 236 -19.51 6.69 -10.37
C LYS A 236 -18.72 5.82 -11.33
N THR A 237 -18.55 4.55 -10.98
CA THR A 237 -18.10 3.56 -11.97
C THR A 237 -19.15 3.43 -13.08
N ALA A 238 -18.76 2.97 -14.26
CA ALA A 238 -19.70 2.64 -15.35
C ALA A 238 -20.82 1.66 -14.93
N SER A 239 -20.64 0.94 -13.82
CA SER A 239 -21.62 0.04 -13.19
C SER A 239 -22.53 0.70 -12.14
N GLY A 240 -22.47 2.03 -11.96
CA GLY A 240 -23.34 2.78 -11.06
C GLY A 240 -22.98 2.73 -9.57
N LEU A 241 -21.78 2.25 -9.22
CA LEU A 241 -21.31 2.22 -7.84
C LEU A 241 -20.93 3.64 -7.38
N VAL A 242 -21.63 4.17 -6.37
CA VAL A 242 -21.35 5.50 -5.80
C VAL A 242 -20.35 5.33 -4.65
N ILE A 243 -19.18 5.96 -4.77
CA ILE A 243 -18.20 6.02 -3.69
C ILE A 243 -18.51 7.27 -2.85
N PRO A 244 -18.91 7.14 -1.56
CA PRO A 244 -19.22 8.30 -0.73
C PRO A 244 -17.99 9.20 -0.55
N ASP A 245 -18.19 10.51 -0.71
CA ASP A 245 -17.13 11.53 -0.71
C ASP A 245 -16.35 11.64 0.60
N THR A 246 -16.82 11.03 1.68
CA THR A 246 -16.15 10.99 2.97
C THR A 246 -14.88 10.15 2.99
N ALA A 247 -14.64 9.30 1.99
CA ALA A 247 -13.38 8.54 1.84
C ALA A 247 -12.32 9.26 0.99
N LYS A 248 -12.61 10.48 0.50
CA LYS A 248 -11.71 11.28 -0.35
C LYS A 248 -11.14 12.45 0.45
N GLU A 249 -9.90 12.33 0.92
CA GLU A 249 -9.09 13.52 1.25
C GLU A 249 -8.43 14.03 -0.04
N LYS A 250 -9.21 14.73 -0.87
CA LYS A 250 -8.63 15.49 -1.99
C LYS A 250 -8.09 16.83 -1.46
N PRO A 251 -6.84 17.21 -1.77
CA PRO A 251 -6.39 18.57 -1.56
C PRO A 251 -7.26 19.53 -2.38
N GLN A 252 -7.51 20.73 -1.84
CA GLN A 252 -8.32 21.75 -2.51
C GLN A 252 -7.42 22.70 -3.31
N GLU A 253 -7.96 23.25 -4.38
CA GLU A 253 -7.28 24.23 -5.23
C GLU A 253 -7.81 25.64 -4.95
N GLY A 254 -6.90 26.61 -4.90
CA GLY A 254 -7.25 28.02 -4.71
C GLY A 254 -6.28 28.94 -5.41
N THR A 255 -6.78 30.10 -5.84
CA THR A 255 -5.93 31.15 -6.41
C THR A 255 -5.49 32.11 -5.32
N VAL A 256 -4.19 32.39 -5.26
CA VAL A 256 -3.61 33.28 -4.26
C VAL A 256 -3.94 34.73 -4.59
N VAL A 257 -4.83 35.34 -3.80
CA VAL A 257 -5.24 36.75 -3.98
C VAL A 257 -4.37 37.75 -3.21
N ALA A 258 -3.68 37.29 -2.16
CA ALA A 258 -2.78 38.11 -1.35
C ALA A 258 -1.74 37.21 -0.66
N VAL A 259 -0.52 37.74 -0.49
CA VAL A 259 0.59 37.02 0.18
C VAL A 259 1.15 37.91 1.29
N GLY A 260 1.25 37.34 2.49
CA GLY A 260 1.89 38.01 3.63
C GLY A 260 3.41 38.12 3.46
N PRO A 261 4.10 38.94 4.27
CA PRO A 261 5.53 39.23 4.10
C PRO A 261 6.50 38.06 4.36
N GLY A 262 5.99 36.86 4.63
CA GLY A 262 6.80 35.70 5.02
C GLY A 262 6.89 35.49 6.54
N ARG A 263 7.56 34.42 6.93
CA ARG A 263 7.77 34.04 8.34
C ARG A 263 9.09 34.61 8.86
N PHE A 264 9.20 34.79 10.17
CA PHE A 264 10.49 35.04 10.82
C PHE A 264 11.04 33.72 11.36
N ASP A 265 12.28 33.43 11.02
CA ASP A 265 13.01 32.24 11.45
C ASP A 265 14.41 32.69 11.89
N ASP A 266 14.79 32.45 13.15
CA ASP A 266 16.05 32.89 13.77
C ASP A 266 16.47 34.35 13.49
N GLY A 267 15.51 35.28 13.62
CA GLY A 267 15.74 36.72 13.44
C GLY A 267 15.88 37.18 11.98
N VAL A 268 15.79 36.24 11.03
CA VAL A 268 15.79 36.52 9.59
C VAL A 268 14.40 36.30 9.02
N ARG A 269 13.93 37.23 8.18
CA ARG A 269 12.63 37.09 7.51
C ARG A 269 12.79 36.19 6.29
N VAL A 270 12.12 35.05 6.30
CA VAL A 270 12.03 34.11 5.18
C VAL A 270 10.77 34.46 4.36
N PRO A 271 10.91 34.91 3.10
CA PRO A 271 9.76 35.27 2.27
C PRO A 271 8.89 34.05 1.95
N MET A 272 7.64 34.30 1.55
CA MET A 272 6.75 33.24 1.07
C MET A 272 7.18 32.78 -0.33
N ASP A 273 7.18 31.47 -0.56
CA ASP A 273 7.52 30.86 -1.87
C ASP A 273 6.37 30.93 -2.90
N ILE A 274 5.31 31.70 -2.60
CA ILE A 274 4.11 31.87 -3.41
C ILE A 274 3.91 33.34 -3.79
N LYS A 275 3.29 33.59 -4.94
CA LYS A 275 2.98 34.92 -5.45
C LYS A 275 1.48 35.11 -5.65
N VAL A 276 1.05 36.37 -5.66
CA VAL A 276 -0.33 36.72 -6.04
C VAL A 276 -0.56 36.29 -7.49
N GLY A 277 -1.64 35.55 -7.73
CA GLY A 277 -1.97 34.94 -9.01
C GLY A 277 -1.61 33.46 -9.12
N ASP A 278 -0.76 32.91 -8.24
CA ASP A 278 -0.43 31.49 -8.27
C ASP A 278 -1.67 30.64 -7.92
N VAL A 279 -1.80 29.49 -8.58
CA VAL A 279 -2.78 28.48 -8.20
C VAL A 279 -2.10 27.46 -7.29
N VAL A 280 -2.65 27.27 -6.09
CA VAL A 280 -2.05 26.44 -5.04
C VAL A 280 -2.98 25.30 -4.62
N LEU A 281 -2.39 24.15 -4.34
CA LEU A 281 -3.03 23.05 -3.64
C LEU A 281 -2.85 23.22 -2.14
N TYR A 282 -3.92 23.09 -1.37
CA TYR A 282 -3.89 23.19 0.09
C TYR A 282 -4.72 22.10 0.77
N SER A 283 -4.40 21.81 2.03
CA SER A 283 -5.11 20.79 2.79
C SER A 283 -6.54 21.21 3.14
N LYS A 284 -7.50 20.28 3.06
CA LYS A 284 -8.94 20.52 3.32
C LYS A 284 -9.24 21.09 4.71
N TYR A 285 -8.37 20.84 5.68
CA TYR A 285 -8.53 21.28 7.08
C TYR A 285 -7.60 22.45 7.44
N GLY A 286 -6.88 23.00 6.46
CA GLY A 286 -5.99 24.14 6.64
C GLY A 286 -6.73 25.46 6.52
N GLY A 287 -6.38 26.42 7.38
CA GLY A 287 -6.77 27.82 7.25
C GLY A 287 -7.99 28.27 8.05
N THR A 288 -8.36 29.53 7.87
CA THR A 288 -9.49 30.19 8.54
C THR A 288 -10.31 30.96 7.51
N GLU A 289 -11.61 30.67 7.45
CA GLU A 289 -12.55 31.37 6.57
C GLU A 289 -12.86 32.77 7.11
N ILE A 290 -12.79 33.77 6.24
CA ILE A 290 -13.13 35.15 6.55
C ILE A 290 -14.08 35.72 5.49
N LYS A 291 -15.02 36.57 5.91
CA LYS A 291 -15.91 37.30 5.00
C LYS A 291 -15.48 38.76 4.94
N HIS A 292 -15.21 39.27 3.75
CA HIS A 292 -14.87 40.66 3.55
C HIS A 292 -15.45 41.16 2.22
N GLY A 293 -16.09 42.34 2.21
CA GLY A 293 -16.63 42.93 0.98
C GLY A 293 -17.75 42.14 0.28
N GLY A 294 -18.37 41.16 0.95
CA GLY A 294 -19.38 40.27 0.35
C GLY A 294 -18.82 39.00 -0.28
N GLU A 295 -17.49 38.82 -0.26
CA GLU A 295 -16.79 37.62 -0.72
C GLU A 295 -16.22 36.81 0.45
N GLU A 296 -16.10 35.50 0.25
CA GLU A 296 -15.51 34.55 1.20
C GLU A 296 -14.05 34.28 0.81
N TYR A 297 -13.13 34.44 1.76
CA TYR A 297 -11.70 34.18 1.58
C TYR A 297 -11.22 33.14 2.59
N LEU A 298 -10.26 32.32 2.19
CA LEU A 298 -9.61 31.35 3.07
C LEU A 298 -8.18 31.79 3.37
N VAL A 299 -7.89 32.08 4.64
CA VAL A 299 -6.55 32.46 5.10
C VAL A 299 -5.76 31.21 5.44
N LEU A 300 -4.76 30.88 4.63
CA LEU A 300 -3.92 29.69 4.79
C LEU A 300 -2.54 30.05 5.35
N SER A 301 -1.98 29.18 6.18
CA SER A 301 -0.58 29.30 6.58
C SER A 301 0.33 28.59 5.57
N ALA A 302 1.60 29.01 5.45
CA ALA A 302 2.54 28.48 4.46
C ALA A 302 2.69 26.94 4.52
N ARG A 303 2.56 26.35 5.72
CA ARG A 303 2.63 24.89 5.95
C ARG A 303 1.41 24.12 5.44
N ASP A 304 0.29 24.80 5.23
CA ASP A 304 -0.96 24.18 4.77
C ASP A 304 -1.04 24.15 3.23
N ILE A 305 -0.09 24.82 2.57
CA ILE A 305 0.09 24.83 1.11
C ILE A 305 0.98 23.65 0.74
N LEU A 306 0.44 22.74 -0.08
CA LEU A 306 1.07 21.48 -0.45
C LEU A 306 1.90 21.61 -1.74
N ALA A 307 1.44 22.43 -2.70
CA ALA A 307 2.14 22.69 -3.96
C ALA A 307 1.60 23.93 -4.69
N VAL A 308 2.41 24.51 -5.58
CA VAL A 308 2.00 25.48 -6.61
C VAL A 308 1.82 24.71 -7.92
N ILE A 309 0.61 24.73 -8.50
CA ILE A 309 0.25 23.91 -9.67
C ILE A 309 0.27 24.68 -11.00
N ALA A 310 0.18 26.01 -10.98
CA ALA A 310 0.32 26.86 -12.16
C ALA A 310 0.86 28.26 -11.78
N LYS A 311 1.61 28.87 -12.71
CA LYS A 311 2.11 30.26 -12.66
C LYS A 311 1.42 31.10 -13.72
#